data_AF-A0A920UCQ8-F1
#
_entry.id   AF-A0A920UCQ8-F1
#
_cell.length_a   1.000
_cell.length_b   1.000
_cell.length_c   1.000
_cell.angle_alpha   90.00
_cell.angle_beta   90.00
_cell.angle_gamma   90.00
#
_symmetry.space_group_name_H-M   'P 1'
#
loop_
_entity.id
_entity.type
_entity.pdbx_description
1 polymer ?
#
loop_
_entity_poly.entity_id
_entity_poly.type
_entity_poly.pdbx_seq_one_letter_code
_entity_poly.pdbx_strand_id
1 'polypeptide(L)' 'MFDSSDMFRAFQPHRGKAIVLVTGTSGRDWREISDNETRDLTLQGAMGQTNTAALGFALPQT' A
#
# COMPACT_ATOMS: atom_id res chain seq x y z
N MET A 1 -14.57 8.09 -14.44
CA MET A 1 -14.37 7.54 -13.08
C MET A 1 -12.93 7.08 -13.03
N PHE A 2 -12.15 7.52 -12.04
CA PHE A 2 -10.78 7.07 -11.88
C PHE A 2 -10.79 5.75 -11.12
N ASP A 3 -10.20 4.69 -11.69
CA ASP A 3 -10.14 3.38 -11.05
C ASP A 3 -8.87 3.28 -10.20
N SER A 4 -8.99 2.74 -8.99
CA SER A 4 -7.85 2.53 -8.08
C SER A 4 -6.79 1.62 -8.73
N SER A 5 -7.24 0.65 -9.52
CA SER A 5 -6.38 -0.32 -10.19
C SER A 5 -5.47 0.31 -11.24
N ASP A 6 -5.94 1.33 -11.97
CA ASP A 6 -5.13 2.05 -12.95
C ASP A 6 -3.98 2.82 -12.29
N MET A 7 -4.24 3.41 -11.11
CA MET A 7 -3.21 4.09 -10.32
C MET A 7 -2.17 3.11 -9.81
N PHE A 8 -2.61 1.98 -9.26
CA PHE A 8 -1.72 0.95 -8.76
C PHE A 8 -0.86 0.32 -9.85
N ARG A 9 -1.41 0.10 -11.05
CA ARG A 9 -0.66 -0.37 -12.22
C ARG A 9 0.41 0.62 -12.66
N ALA A 10 0.12 1.93 -12.62
CA ALA A 10 1.11 2.96 -12.91
C ALA A 10 2.18 3.08 -11.80
N PHE A 11 1.81 2.84 -10.54
CA PHE A 11 2.72 2.94 -9.40
C PHE A 11 3.65 1.72 -9.26
N GLN A 12 3.16 0.51 -9.56
CA GLN A 12 3.88 -0.74 -9.33
C GLN A 12 5.30 -0.77 -9.93
N PRO A 13 5.56 -0.29 -11.17
CA PRO A 13 6.92 -0.25 -11.73
C PRO A 13 7.89 0.66 -10.97
N HIS A 14 7.36 1.66 -10.26
CA HIS A 14 8.14 2.63 -9.48
C HIS A 14 8.24 2.29 -8.00
N ARG A 15 7.60 1.20 -7.55
CA ARG A 15 7.53 0.78 -6.14
C ARG A 15 8.90 0.53 -5.52
N GLY A 16 9.82 -0.11 -6.26
CA GLY A 16 11.14 -0.48 -5.73
C GLY A 16 11.04 -1.30 -4.44
N LYS A 17 11.61 -0.79 -3.35
CA LYS A 17 11.57 -1.41 -2.01
C LYS A 17 10.57 -0.72 -1.07
N ALA A 18 9.63 0.08 -1.58
CA ALA A 18 8.66 0.76 -0.73
C ALA A 18 7.80 -0.25 0.07
N ILE A 19 7.43 0.14 1.29
CA ILE A 19 6.31 -0.48 2.02
C ILE A 19 5.06 0.22 1.53
N VAL A 20 4.07 -0.54 1.08
CA VAL A 20 2.84 0.04 0.55
C VAL A 20 1.72 -0.21 1.55
N LEU A 21 1.17 0.89 2.06
CA LEU A 21 0.02 0.86 2.96
C LEU A 21 -1.21 1.33 2.19
N VAL A 22 -2.16 0.42 1.99
CA VAL A 22 -3.41 0.72 1.29
C VAL A 22 -4.55 0.70 2.30
N THR A 23 -5.31 1.80 2.29
CA THR A 23 -6.44 2.01 3.19
C THR A 23 -7.76 1.81 2.45
N GLY A 24 -8.78 1.38 3.19
CA GLY A 24 -10.12 1.20 2.63
C GLY A 24 -10.25 -0.02 1.71
N THR A 25 -11.21 0.02 0.80
CA THR A 25 -11.58 -1.10 -0.09
C THR A 25 -10.61 -1.31 -1.25
N SER A 26 -9.86 -0.27 -1.63
CA SER A 26 -8.84 -0.32 -2.69
C SER A 26 -7.67 -1.25 -2.36
N GLY A 27 -7.56 -1.73 -1.11
CA GLY A 27 -6.58 -2.75 -0.73
C GLY A 27 -6.77 -4.10 -1.43
N ARG A 28 -7.98 -4.41 -1.92
CA ARG A 28 -8.20 -5.61 -2.76
C ARG A 28 -7.50 -5.46 -4.11
N ASP A 29 -7.70 -4.31 -4.76
CA ASP A 29 -7.12 -4.03 -6.08
C ASP A 29 -5.58 -4.02 -6.01
N TRP A 30 -5.01 -3.45 -4.93
CA TRP A 30 -3.56 -3.49 -4.72
C TRP A 30 -3.02 -4.91 -4.57
N ARG A 31 -3.75 -5.78 -3.87
CA ARG A 31 -3.33 -7.17 -3.65
C ARG A 31 -3.23 -7.96 -4.95
N GLU A 32 -4.05 -7.66 -5.95
CA GLU A 32 -3.99 -8.30 -7.27
C GLU A 32 -2.86 -7.77 -8.15
N ILE A 33 -2.33 -6.57 -7.86
CA ILE A 33 -1.32 -5.88 -8.66
C ILE A 33 0.08 -6.01 -8.06
N SER A 34 0.18 -6.10 -6.74
CA SER A 34 1.47 -6.13 -6.06
C SER A 34 2.26 -7.40 -6.36
N ASP A 35 3.56 -7.23 -6.51
CA ASP A 35 4.53 -8.30 -6.73
C ASP A 35 5.20 -8.80 -5.44
N ASN A 36 4.94 -8.17 -4.29
CA ASN A 36 5.55 -8.55 -3.02
C ASN A 36 4.66 -8.23 -1.82
N GLU A 37 3.73 -9.15 -1.55
CA GLU A 37 2.77 -9.08 -0.44
C GLU A 37 3.44 -8.92 0.93
N THR A 38 4.69 -9.37 1.12
CA THR A 38 5.37 -9.28 2.43
C THR A 38 5.68 -7.85 2.88
N ARG A 39 5.66 -6.90 1.95
CA ARG A 39 5.87 -5.46 2.21
C ARG A 39 4.60 -4.65 2.05
N ASP A 40 3.46 -5.32 1.88
CA ASP A 40 2.18 -4.66 1.72
C ASP A 40 1.35 -4.84 2.98
N LEU A 41 0.83 -3.73 3.49
CA LEU A 41 0.02 -3.70 4.68
C LEU A 41 -1.36 -3.17 4.31
N THR A 42 -2.36 -4.04 4.42
CA THR A 42 -3.76 -3.65 4.26
C THR A 42 -4.36 -3.37 5.62
N LEU A 43 -4.54 -2.08 5.94
CA LEU A 43 -5.24 -1.65 7.15
C LEU A 43 -6.72 -1.44 6.81
N GLN A 44 -7.50 -2.52 6.94
CA GLN A 44 -8.94 -2.45 6.72
C GLN A 44 -9.59 -1.53 7.75
N GLY A 45 -10.23 -0.45 7.28
CA GLY A 45 -11.09 0.42 8.09
C GLY A 45 -10.42 1.52 8.93
N ALA A 46 -9.09 1.62 8.97
CA ALA A 46 -8.38 2.53 9.89
C ALA A 46 -7.71 3.72 9.18
N MET A 47 -8.49 4.69 8.70
CA MET A 47 -7.93 5.91 8.06
C MET A 47 -7.08 6.79 9.01
N GLY A 48 -7.26 6.69 10.34
CA GLY A 48 -6.54 7.52 11.32
C GLY A 48 -5.20 6.96 11.83
N GLN A 49 -4.99 5.64 11.76
CA GLN A 49 -3.81 4.97 12.33
C GLN A 49 -2.75 4.60 11.27
N THR A 50 -3.08 4.79 9.99
CA THR A 50 -2.23 4.36 8.87
C THR A 50 -0.92 5.14 8.82
N ASN A 51 -0.94 6.45 9.13
CA ASN A 51 0.28 7.26 9.12
C ASN A 51 1.27 6.82 10.21
N THR A 52 0.76 6.52 11.41
CA THR A 52 1.59 6.02 12.52
C THR A 52 2.17 4.65 12.20
N ALA A 53 1.38 3.75 11.59
CA ALA A 53 1.87 2.46 11.12
C ALA A 53 2.94 2.63 10.03
N ALA A 54 2.72 3.50 9.04
CA ALA A 54 3.69 3.80 7.98
C ALA A 54 5.04 4.25 8.55
N LEU A 55 5.03 5.19 9.49
CA LEU A 55 6.21 5.67 10.18
C LEU A 55 6.88 4.58 11.01
N GLY A 56 6.10 3.81 11.79
CA GLY A 56 6.60 2.70 12.60
C GLY A 56 7.27 1.60 11.78
N PHE A 57 6.82 1.36 10.55
CA PHE A 57 7.44 0.39 9.64
C PHE A 57 8.62 0.97 8.84
N ALA A 58 8.63 2.28 8.56
CA ALA A 58 9.72 2.92 7.82
C ALA A 58 10.99 3.13 8.68
N LEU A 59 10.83 3.49 9.96
CA LEU A 59 11.95 3.80 10.86
C LEU A 59 12.94 2.63 11.09
N PRO A 60 12.53 1.37 11.28
CA PRO A 60 13.46 0.25 11.47
C PRO A 60 14.02 -0.31 10.16
N GLN A 61 13.70 0.29 9.00
CA GLN A 61 14.16 -0.17 7.68
C GLN A 61 15.30 0.68 7.08
N THR A 62 15.79 1.67 7.81
CA THR A 62 17.07 2.36 7.55
C THR A 62 18.25 1.53 8.04
#